data_AF-A0A948D674-F1
#
_entry.id   AF-A0A948D674-F1
#
_cell.length_a   1.000
_cell.length_b   1.000
_cell.length_c   1.000
_cell.angle_alpha   90.00
_cell.angle_beta   90.00
_cell.angle_gamma   90.00
#
_symmetry.space_group_name_H-M   'P 1'
#
loop_
_entity.id
_entity.type
_entity.pdbx_description
1 polymer ?
#
loop_
_entity_poly.entity_id
_entity_poly.type
_entity_poly.pdbx_seq_one_letter_code
_entity_poly.pdbx_strand_id
1 'polypeptide(L)'
;MIAIKKAVCGLVLFCSLIFACVFPKNSLAAPRSTPLIIDHNNTGLNQIPVQWIETVKDQFRIYYGHTSHGGQIISGMNYFNQSPYTFTTQATHGTYTPPTVTPGYLSIIERGDDLGDSGDVSWVVPTREYLDWEHNDRNIVMWSWCGGVSGNTVAGINTYLQAMNQLEQDYPEVTFIYMTGHLDGSGSDGNLHQRNEQIRQYCRINNKVLFDFADIETWDPAGINHLDDPEIDRCLWCFDWCATSHSEPYSCDNLPAAYDGGYCAHSHCFNCKMKGQAFWWLLARLAGWDESGSVPTPTSVPSDIMTILSNYALFQPGDFNNDGHVNGLDFATRL
;
A
#
# COMPACT_ATOMS: atom_id res chain seq x y z
N MET A 1 -70.10 -46.53 0.20
CA MET A 1 -69.44 -45.57 1.10
C MET A 1 -67.94 -45.74 0.93
N ILE A 2 -67.30 -44.78 0.29
CA ILE A 2 -65.88 -44.76 -0.06
C ILE A 2 -65.16 -43.93 1.02
N ALA A 3 -64.08 -44.46 1.60
CA ALA A 3 -63.19 -43.67 2.45
C ALA A 3 -61.73 -43.96 2.06
N ILE A 4 -61.21 -43.14 1.16
CA ILE A 4 -59.78 -43.08 0.82
C ILE A 4 -59.14 -42.07 1.77
N LYS A 5 -58.31 -42.52 2.71
CA LYS A 5 -57.48 -41.65 3.55
C LYS A 5 -56.32 -41.12 2.70
N LYS A 6 -56.35 -39.81 2.39
CA LYS A 6 -55.20 -39.10 1.82
C LYS A 6 -54.18 -38.82 2.94
N ALA A 7 -52.99 -39.41 2.85
CA ALA A 7 -51.84 -39.00 3.64
C ALA A 7 -51.19 -37.79 2.95
N VAL A 8 -51.15 -36.66 3.65
CA VAL A 8 -50.41 -35.46 3.22
C VAL A 8 -48.98 -35.61 3.74
N CYS A 9 -48.03 -35.83 2.83
CA CYS A 9 -46.61 -35.84 3.14
C CYS A 9 -46.12 -34.37 3.13
N GLY A 10 -45.88 -33.80 4.31
CA GLY A 10 -45.34 -32.44 4.43
C GLY A 10 -43.86 -32.42 4.07
N LEU A 11 -43.52 -31.77 2.96
CA LEU A 11 -42.15 -31.49 2.56
C LEU A 11 -41.61 -30.35 3.45
N VAL A 12 -40.75 -30.68 4.41
CA VAL A 12 -40.03 -29.68 5.21
C VAL A 12 -38.85 -29.17 4.38
N LEU A 13 -38.99 -27.99 3.79
CA LEU A 13 -37.85 -27.27 3.19
C LEU A 13 -36.96 -26.76 4.34
N PHE A 14 -35.79 -27.38 4.52
CA PHE A 14 -34.69 -26.78 5.27
C PHE A 14 -34.12 -25.64 4.42
N CYS A 15 -34.55 -24.41 4.71
CA CYS A 15 -33.93 -23.21 4.16
C CYS A 15 -32.61 -23.00 4.93
N SER A 16 -31.51 -23.54 4.40
CA SER A 16 -30.17 -23.24 4.90
C SER A 16 -29.88 -21.76 4.65
N LEU A 17 -30.11 -20.93 5.66
CA LEU A 17 -29.62 -19.56 5.71
C LEU A 17 -28.09 -19.62 5.75
N ILE A 18 -27.47 -19.61 4.57
CA ILE A 18 -26.06 -19.26 4.44
C ILE A 18 -25.99 -17.78 4.83
N PHE A 19 -25.64 -17.51 6.08
CA PHE A 19 -25.15 -16.20 6.50
C PHE A 19 -23.82 -16.02 5.76
N ALA A 20 -23.88 -15.46 4.55
CA ALA A 20 -22.71 -14.83 3.98
C ALA A 20 -22.34 -13.72 4.96
N CYS A 21 -21.25 -13.90 5.72
CA CYS A 21 -20.58 -12.80 6.37
C CYS A 21 -20.15 -11.84 5.26
N VAL A 22 -21.03 -10.90 4.93
CA VAL A 22 -20.66 -9.70 4.21
C VAL A 22 -19.80 -8.93 5.21
N PHE A 23 -18.49 -9.16 5.17
CA PHE A 23 -17.55 -8.26 5.80
C PHE A 23 -17.86 -6.87 5.21
N PRO A 24 -18.15 -5.85 6.05
CA PRO A 24 -18.24 -4.50 5.53
C PRO A 24 -16.91 -4.23 4.82
N LYS A 25 -16.99 -3.87 3.53
CA LYS A 25 -15.86 -3.28 2.82
C LYS A 25 -15.48 -2.05 3.63
N ASN A 26 -14.49 -2.17 4.51
CA ASN A 26 -13.94 -1.03 5.19
C ASN A 26 -13.43 -0.11 4.08
N SER A 27 -14.12 1.00 3.88
CA SER A 27 -13.74 2.04 2.92
C SER A 27 -12.37 2.58 3.35
N LEU A 28 -11.31 2.10 2.71
CA LEU A 28 -9.92 2.35 3.11
C LEU A 28 -9.34 3.65 2.51
N ALA A 29 -10.05 4.37 1.65
CA ALA A 29 -9.54 5.60 1.04
C ALA A 29 -10.35 6.84 1.46
N ALA A 30 -10.53 7.02 2.78
CA ALA A 30 -10.85 8.36 3.29
C ALA A 30 -9.67 9.32 2.98
N PRO A 31 -9.95 10.56 2.54
CA PRO A 31 -8.91 11.53 2.23
C PRO A 31 -8.01 11.75 3.45
N ARG A 32 -6.69 11.66 3.24
CA ARG A 32 -5.70 11.79 4.32
C ARG A 32 -5.64 13.24 4.82
N SER A 33 -5.50 13.41 6.13
CA SER A 33 -5.30 14.73 6.75
C SER A 33 -3.85 15.23 6.66
N THR A 34 -2.90 14.34 6.40
CA THR A 34 -1.47 14.64 6.19
C THR A 34 -0.91 13.79 5.05
N PRO A 35 0.08 14.28 4.29
CA PRO A 35 0.71 13.48 3.26
C PRO A 35 1.39 12.25 3.88
N LEU A 36 1.46 11.17 3.12
CA LEU A 36 2.33 10.04 3.42
C LEU A 36 3.43 10.01 2.37
N ILE A 37 4.64 10.42 2.75
CA ILE A 37 5.79 10.46 1.86
C ILE A 37 6.76 9.39 2.35
N ILE A 38 7.19 8.56 1.42
CA ILE A 38 8.14 7.48 1.67
C ILE A 38 9.39 7.78 0.86
N ASP A 39 10.48 8.02 1.56
CA ASP A 39 11.73 8.56 1.02
C ASP A 39 12.94 7.76 1.56
N HIS A 40 14.18 8.27 1.39
CA HIS A 40 15.39 7.56 1.85
C HIS A 40 15.40 7.20 3.35
N ASN A 41 14.64 7.92 4.18
CA ASN A 41 14.52 7.66 5.62
C ASN A 41 13.65 6.45 5.95
N ASN A 42 12.92 5.91 4.97
CA ASN A 42 11.95 4.83 5.15
C ASN A 42 12.45 3.48 4.65
N THR A 43 13.76 3.26 4.63
CA THR A 43 14.40 2.05 4.08
C THR A 43 14.73 0.99 5.14
N GLY A 44 14.40 1.26 6.41
CA GLY A 44 14.76 0.42 7.54
C GLY A 44 13.84 -0.80 7.74
N LEU A 45 13.91 -1.80 6.86
CA LEU A 45 12.96 -2.94 6.87
C LEU A 45 12.84 -3.67 8.23
N ASN A 46 13.94 -3.75 9.00
CA ASN A 46 13.97 -4.35 10.33
C ASN A 46 13.19 -3.56 11.41
N GLN A 47 12.75 -2.34 11.11
CA GLN A 47 11.96 -1.51 12.01
C GLN A 47 10.46 -1.81 11.91
N ILE A 48 10.01 -2.46 10.84
CA ILE A 48 8.59 -2.78 10.64
C ILE A 48 8.21 -3.98 11.52
N PRO A 49 7.27 -3.83 12.48
CA PRO A 49 6.79 -4.97 13.25
C PRO A 49 6.10 -6.00 12.33
N VAL A 50 6.41 -7.29 12.51
CA VAL A 50 5.89 -8.39 11.65
C VAL A 50 4.37 -8.39 11.53
N GLN A 51 3.63 -8.01 12.58
CA GLN A 51 2.16 -7.91 12.52
C GLN A 51 1.66 -6.97 11.41
N TRP A 52 2.41 -5.92 11.09
CA TRP A 52 2.04 -4.98 10.03
C TRP A 52 2.36 -5.54 8.65
N ILE A 53 3.38 -6.39 8.54
CA ILE A 53 3.63 -7.15 7.31
C ILE A 53 2.51 -8.16 7.05
N GLU A 54 2.05 -8.87 8.08
CA GLU A 54 0.87 -9.75 7.95
C GLU A 54 -0.39 -8.95 7.59
N THR A 55 -0.62 -7.80 8.24
CA THR A 55 -1.75 -6.91 7.91
C THR A 55 -1.70 -6.43 6.45
N VAL A 56 -0.52 -6.06 5.94
CA VAL A 56 -0.32 -5.70 4.53
C VAL A 56 -0.73 -6.84 3.60
N LYS A 57 -0.26 -8.07 3.88
CA LYS A 57 -0.56 -9.25 3.05
C LYS A 57 -2.04 -9.63 3.10
N ASP A 58 -2.73 -9.36 4.21
CA ASP A 58 -4.16 -9.63 4.34
C ASP A 58 -5.02 -8.56 3.66
N GLN A 59 -4.65 -7.29 3.79
CA GLN A 59 -5.48 -6.16 3.36
C GLN A 59 -5.23 -5.73 1.92
N PHE A 60 -4.00 -5.82 1.41
CA PHE A 60 -3.64 -5.11 0.17
C PHE A 60 -3.46 -6.01 -1.04
N ARG A 61 -3.99 -5.52 -2.16
CA ARG A 61 -3.97 -6.14 -3.47
C ARG A 61 -3.62 -5.03 -4.47
N ILE A 62 -2.46 -5.17 -5.10
CA ILE A 62 -1.84 -4.05 -5.84
C ILE A 62 -1.98 -4.26 -7.34
N TYR A 63 -2.37 -3.22 -8.06
CA TYR A 63 -2.18 -3.07 -9.50
C TYR A 63 -1.01 -2.11 -9.73
N TYR A 64 0.05 -2.59 -10.38
CA TYR A 64 1.28 -1.84 -10.59
C TYR A 64 1.65 -1.79 -12.07
N GLY A 65 1.54 -0.62 -12.69
CA GLY A 65 2.00 -0.40 -14.06
C GLY A 65 3.43 0.10 -14.08
N HIS A 66 4.32 -0.66 -14.71
CA HIS A 66 5.71 -0.24 -14.87
C HIS A 66 6.42 -0.86 -16.08
N THR A 67 7.51 -0.20 -16.46
CA THR A 67 8.56 -0.76 -17.32
C THR A 67 9.85 -0.92 -16.52
N SER A 68 11.01 -0.66 -17.13
CA SER A 68 12.33 -1.01 -16.59
C SER A 68 12.62 -0.39 -15.22
N HIS A 69 12.55 0.95 -15.08
CA HIS A 69 12.89 1.60 -13.81
C HIS A 69 11.89 1.27 -12.72
N GLY A 70 10.59 1.23 -13.00
CA GLY A 70 9.61 0.80 -12.00
C GLY A 70 9.77 -0.66 -11.56
N GLY A 71 10.27 -1.53 -12.44
CA GLY A 71 10.59 -2.93 -12.10
C GLY A 71 11.65 -3.06 -10.99
N GLN A 72 12.45 -2.02 -10.75
CA GLN A 72 13.43 -1.99 -9.67
C GLN A 72 12.80 -2.21 -8.28
N ILE A 73 11.54 -1.79 -8.06
CA ILE A 73 10.82 -2.06 -6.80
C ILE A 73 10.61 -3.57 -6.63
N ILE A 74 10.11 -4.25 -7.67
CA ILE A 74 9.86 -5.70 -7.65
C ILE A 74 11.17 -6.47 -7.46
N SER A 75 12.23 -6.09 -8.17
CA SER A 75 13.57 -6.64 -7.96
C SER A 75 14.03 -6.44 -6.51
N GLY A 76 13.85 -5.24 -5.96
CA GLY A 76 14.13 -4.93 -4.56
C GLY A 76 13.40 -5.82 -3.56
N MET A 77 12.10 -6.00 -3.77
CA MET A 77 11.28 -6.87 -2.92
C MET A 77 11.73 -8.33 -3.02
N ASN A 78 12.16 -8.80 -4.19
CA ASN A 78 12.61 -10.17 -4.40
C ASN A 78 13.82 -10.56 -3.53
N TYR A 79 14.66 -9.61 -3.11
CA TYR A 79 15.75 -9.90 -2.15
C TYR A 79 15.26 -10.41 -0.81
N PHE A 80 14.04 -10.06 -0.43
CA PHE A 80 13.45 -10.42 0.87
C PHE A 80 12.29 -11.39 0.73
N ASN A 81 12.04 -11.98 -0.46
CA ASN A 81 10.84 -12.78 -0.73
C ASN A 81 10.87 -14.16 -0.06
N GLN A 82 10.79 -14.12 1.26
CA GLN A 82 10.72 -15.20 2.23
C GLN A 82 9.98 -14.66 3.45
N SER A 83 9.59 -15.55 4.37
CA SER A 83 8.88 -15.11 5.58
C SER A 83 9.71 -14.05 6.35
N PRO A 84 9.13 -12.90 6.76
CA PRO A 84 7.70 -12.55 6.67
C PRO A 84 7.27 -11.81 5.39
N TYR A 85 8.19 -11.35 4.54
CA TYR A 85 7.98 -10.46 3.39
C TYR A 85 7.60 -11.19 2.09
N THR A 86 6.75 -12.21 2.19
CA THR A 86 6.32 -13.02 1.05
C THR A 86 5.36 -12.27 0.12
N PHE A 87 5.62 -12.31 -1.19
CA PHE A 87 4.75 -11.74 -2.20
C PHE A 87 4.75 -12.57 -3.50
N THR A 88 3.70 -12.42 -4.30
CA THR A 88 3.57 -13.00 -5.64
C THR A 88 3.27 -11.91 -6.66
N THR A 89 3.73 -12.12 -7.89
CA THR A 89 3.36 -11.28 -9.02
C THR A 89 2.63 -12.06 -10.10
N GLN A 90 1.77 -11.37 -10.84
CA GLN A 90 1.08 -11.90 -12.02
C GLN A 90 1.08 -10.81 -13.10
N ALA A 91 1.69 -11.09 -14.25
CA ALA A 91 1.77 -10.13 -15.35
C ALA A 91 0.49 -10.14 -16.20
N THR A 92 -0.08 -8.97 -16.47
CA THR A 92 -1.17 -8.80 -17.45
C THR A 92 -0.59 -8.41 -18.80
N HIS A 93 -0.31 -9.41 -19.66
CA HIS A 93 0.14 -9.19 -21.04
C HIS A 93 -1.04 -8.84 -21.97
N GLY A 94 -1.82 -7.80 -21.63
CA GLY A 94 -2.99 -7.39 -22.40
C GLY A 94 -4.17 -8.36 -22.37
N THR A 95 -4.11 -9.41 -21.55
CA THR A 95 -5.22 -10.32 -21.25
C THR A 95 -5.49 -10.29 -19.75
N TYR A 96 -6.70 -9.91 -19.36
CA TYR A 96 -7.12 -9.94 -17.96
C TYR A 96 -7.40 -11.39 -17.58
N THR A 97 -6.51 -11.96 -16.77
CA THR A 97 -6.72 -13.25 -16.10
C THR A 97 -7.08 -12.97 -14.64
N PRO A 98 -8.05 -13.70 -14.05
CA PRO A 98 -8.42 -13.44 -12.68
C PRO A 98 -7.19 -13.50 -11.76
N PRO A 99 -7.07 -12.58 -10.81
CA PRO A 99 -5.97 -12.56 -9.88
C PRO A 99 -5.89 -13.88 -9.11
N THR A 100 -4.69 -14.44 -9.01
CA THR A 100 -4.43 -15.53 -8.06
C THR A 100 -3.99 -14.93 -6.73
N VAL A 101 -4.76 -15.18 -5.67
CA VAL A 101 -4.42 -14.77 -4.31
C VAL A 101 -3.94 -15.98 -3.52
N THR A 102 -2.68 -15.97 -3.13
CA THR A 102 -2.10 -16.99 -2.24
C THR A 102 -2.21 -16.49 -0.79
N PRO A 103 -2.89 -17.21 0.11
CA PRO A 103 -2.98 -16.82 1.52
C PRO A 103 -1.59 -16.61 2.14
N GLY A 104 -1.41 -15.51 2.88
CA GLY A 104 -0.13 -15.15 3.49
C GLY A 104 0.90 -14.54 2.53
N TYR A 105 0.51 -14.15 1.32
CA TYR A 105 1.35 -13.44 0.35
C TYR A 105 0.70 -12.12 -0.05
N LEU A 106 1.50 -11.07 -0.17
CA LEU A 106 1.08 -9.84 -0.84
C LEU A 106 0.90 -10.16 -2.34
N SER A 107 -0.24 -9.80 -2.91
CA SER A 107 -0.55 -10.06 -4.32
C SER A 107 -0.38 -8.77 -5.13
N ILE A 108 0.49 -8.83 -6.14
CA ILE A 108 0.77 -7.72 -7.06
C ILE A 108 0.44 -8.16 -8.48
N ILE A 109 -0.29 -7.32 -9.21
CA ILE A 109 -0.46 -7.47 -10.65
C ILE A 109 0.43 -6.46 -11.35
N GLU A 110 1.26 -6.96 -12.26
CA GLU A 110 2.19 -6.14 -13.05
C GLU A 110 1.59 -5.89 -14.43
N ARG A 111 1.52 -4.61 -14.84
CA ARG A 111 1.22 -4.23 -16.22
C ARG A 111 2.49 -3.67 -16.87
N GLY A 112 2.89 -4.25 -17.99
CA GLY A 112 4.08 -3.84 -18.75
C GLY A 112 3.86 -2.59 -19.58
N ASP A 113 3.71 -1.44 -18.91
CA ASP A 113 3.54 -0.10 -19.47
C ASP A 113 3.86 0.93 -18.38
N ASP A 114 4.08 2.20 -18.70
CA ASP A 114 4.43 3.23 -17.70
C ASP A 114 3.68 4.56 -17.91
N LEU A 115 3.99 5.56 -17.09
CA LEU A 115 3.33 6.86 -17.12
C LEU A 115 3.63 7.69 -18.38
N GLY A 116 4.58 7.26 -19.22
CA GLY A 116 4.94 7.92 -20.47
C GLY A 116 5.62 9.28 -20.29
N ASP A 117 5.69 10.04 -21.37
CA ASP A 117 6.26 11.40 -21.40
C ASP A 117 5.23 12.43 -21.90
N SER A 118 5.60 13.71 -21.91
CA SER A 118 4.86 14.78 -22.60
C SER A 118 3.37 14.92 -22.25
N GLY A 119 2.97 14.51 -21.03
CA GLY A 119 1.58 14.54 -20.57
C GLY A 119 0.73 13.36 -21.07
N ASP A 120 1.35 12.22 -21.38
CA ASP A 120 0.64 10.99 -21.70
C ASP A 120 -0.29 10.54 -20.54
N VAL A 121 -1.47 10.08 -20.92
CA VAL A 121 -2.53 9.54 -20.05
C VAL A 121 -3.07 8.22 -20.59
N SER A 122 -2.35 7.58 -21.52
CA SER A 122 -2.70 6.27 -22.10
C SER A 122 -2.89 5.19 -21.03
N TRP A 123 -2.20 5.30 -19.89
CA TRP A 123 -2.32 4.44 -18.70
C TRP A 123 -3.64 4.58 -17.92
N VAL A 124 -4.41 5.68 -18.13
CA VAL A 124 -5.67 5.92 -17.40
C VAL A 124 -6.75 4.95 -17.84
N VAL A 125 -6.95 4.77 -19.15
CA VAL A 125 -7.95 3.85 -19.71
C VAL A 125 -7.78 2.43 -19.16
N PRO A 126 -6.60 1.80 -19.26
CA PRO A 126 -6.43 0.45 -18.73
C PRO A 126 -6.52 0.36 -17.20
N THR A 127 -6.20 1.42 -16.47
CA THR A 127 -6.44 1.47 -15.02
C THR A 127 -7.94 1.34 -14.73
N ARG A 128 -8.77 2.11 -15.44
CA ARG A 128 -10.23 2.05 -15.31
C ARG A 128 -10.79 0.71 -15.74
N GLU A 129 -10.35 0.21 -16.90
CA GLU A 129 -10.77 -1.11 -17.39
C GLU A 129 -10.49 -2.21 -16.36
N TYR A 130 -9.33 -2.17 -15.71
CA TYR A 130 -9.00 -3.14 -14.67
C TYR A 130 -9.87 -2.95 -13.42
N LEU A 131 -10.03 -1.71 -12.93
CA LEU A 131 -10.79 -1.44 -11.71
C LEU A 131 -12.30 -1.69 -11.86
N ASP A 132 -12.86 -1.43 -13.04
CA ASP A 132 -14.27 -1.65 -13.38
C ASP A 132 -14.58 -3.12 -13.71
N TRP A 133 -13.55 -3.96 -13.85
CA TRP A 133 -13.72 -5.37 -14.18
C TRP A 133 -14.40 -6.13 -13.04
N GLU A 134 -15.35 -7.02 -13.38
CA GLU A 134 -16.12 -7.80 -12.39
C GLU A 134 -15.27 -8.71 -11.48
N HIS A 135 -14.04 -9.03 -11.90
CA HIS A 135 -13.09 -9.85 -11.15
C HIS A 135 -12.00 -9.02 -10.45
N ASN A 136 -12.12 -7.69 -10.43
CA ASN A 136 -11.20 -6.83 -9.70
C ASN A 136 -11.29 -7.05 -8.19
N ASP A 137 -10.14 -7.26 -7.57
CA ASP A 137 -9.94 -7.29 -6.12
C ASP A 137 -8.81 -6.33 -5.67
N ARG A 138 -8.30 -5.49 -6.57
CA ARG A 138 -7.22 -4.54 -6.30
C ARG A 138 -7.76 -3.31 -5.57
N ASN A 139 -7.07 -2.92 -4.51
CA ASN A 139 -7.40 -1.75 -3.69
C ASN A 139 -6.24 -0.76 -3.56
N ILE A 140 -5.11 -1.03 -4.21
CA ILE A 140 -3.99 -0.11 -4.38
C ILE A 140 -3.63 -0.06 -5.87
N VAL A 141 -3.46 1.16 -6.40
CA VAL A 141 -2.94 1.40 -7.73
C VAL A 141 -1.67 2.24 -7.63
N MET A 142 -0.65 1.82 -8.35
CA MET A 142 0.57 2.59 -8.54
C MET A 142 0.99 2.48 -10.00
N TRP A 143 1.55 3.55 -10.53
CA TRP A 143 2.20 3.56 -11.83
C TRP A 143 3.58 4.20 -11.68
N SER A 144 4.57 3.64 -12.34
CA SER A 144 5.93 4.17 -12.33
C SER A 144 6.20 5.05 -13.54
N TRP A 145 7.21 5.90 -13.42
CA TRP A 145 7.88 6.48 -14.56
C TRP A 145 9.07 5.59 -14.98
N CYS A 146 9.32 5.51 -16.28
CA CYS A 146 10.66 5.23 -16.81
C CYS A 146 11.39 6.58 -16.96
N GLY A 147 11.96 6.88 -18.13
CA GLY A 147 12.58 8.19 -18.42
C GLY A 147 11.60 9.36 -18.63
N GLY A 148 10.30 9.13 -18.47
CA GLY A 148 9.24 10.07 -18.85
C GLY A 148 9.27 11.43 -18.13
N VAL A 149 9.89 11.50 -16.95
CA VAL A 149 10.06 12.75 -16.18
C VAL A 149 11.19 13.61 -16.74
N SER A 150 12.28 13.02 -17.25
CA SER A 150 13.48 13.73 -17.73
C SER A 150 13.16 14.84 -18.72
N GLY A 151 12.34 14.53 -19.73
CA GLY A 151 11.94 15.45 -20.78
C GLY A 151 10.58 16.13 -20.56
N ASN A 152 9.89 15.85 -19.44
CA ASN A 152 8.52 16.31 -19.26
C ASN A 152 8.46 17.82 -19.03
N THR A 153 7.33 18.41 -19.39
CA THR A 153 7.07 19.83 -19.16
C THR A 153 6.30 20.04 -17.86
N VAL A 154 6.27 21.28 -17.37
CA VAL A 154 5.39 21.68 -16.25
C VAL A 154 3.94 21.27 -16.53
N ALA A 155 3.47 21.48 -17.76
CA ALA A 155 2.12 21.16 -18.18
C ALA A 155 1.87 19.65 -18.22
N GLY A 156 2.82 18.86 -18.75
CA GLY A 156 2.69 17.41 -18.81
C GLY A 156 2.66 16.75 -17.43
N ILE A 157 3.49 17.21 -16.48
CA ILE A 157 3.40 16.77 -15.07
C ILE A 157 2.05 17.16 -14.47
N ASN A 158 1.53 18.37 -14.75
CA ASN A 158 0.20 18.75 -14.28
C ASN A 158 -0.90 17.85 -14.87
N THR A 159 -0.79 17.42 -16.12
CA THR A 159 -1.73 16.45 -16.72
C THR A 159 -1.73 15.13 -15.96
N TYR A 160 -0.55 14.59 -15.63
CA TYR A 160 -0.43 13.40 -14.78
C TYR A 160 -1.10 13.59 -13.41
N LEU A 161 -0.79 14.69 -12.72
CA LEU A 161 -1.33 14.96 -11.38
C LEU A 161 -2.87 15.11 -11.40
N GLN A 162 -3.41 15.75 -12.44
CA GLN A 162 -4.86 15.87 -12.64
C GLN A 162 -5.51 14.51 -12.93
N ALA A 163 -4.89 13.67 -13.76
CA ALA A 163 -5.39 12.34 -14.08
C ALA A 163 -5.42 11.43 -12.83
N MET A 164 -4.34 11.40 -12.05
CA MET A 164 -4.29 10.68 -10.76
C MET A 164 -5.38 11.17 -9.80
N ASN A 165 -5.55 12.49 -9.67
CA ASN A 165 -6.56 13.06 -8.79
C ASN A 165 -8.00 12.80 -9.25
N GLN A 166 -8.23 12.67 -10.56
CA GLN A 166 -9.53 12.25 -11.09
C GLN A 166 -9.80 10.77 -10.79
N LEU A 167 -8.79 9.90 -10.92
CA LEU A 167 -8.92 8.49 -10.56
C LEU A 167 -9.23 8.30 -9.06
N GLU A 168 -8.59 9.07 -8.18
CA GLU A 168 -8.92 9.05 -6.74
C GLU A 168 -10.38 9.45 -6.46
N GLN A 169 -10.93 10.42 -7.20
CA GLN A 169 -12.33 10.83 -7.06
C GLN A 169 -13.31 9.77 -7.58
N ASP A 170 -12.95 9.12 -8.68
CA ASP A 170 -13.81 8.13 -9.33
C ASP A 170 -13.79 6.77 -8.60
N TYR A 171 -12.68 6.45 -7.92
CA TYR A 171 -12.48 5.21 -7.18
C TYR A 171 -12.10 5.47 -5.72
N PRO A 172 -13.02 6.02 -4.90
CA PRO A 172 -12.75 6.43 -3.52
C PRO A 172 -12.48 5.27 -2.55
N GLU A 173 -12.59 4.01 -2.99
CA GLU A 173 -12.20 2.82 -2.22
C GLU A 173 -10.77 2.35 -2.55
N VAL A 174 -10.11 2.94 -3.55
CA VAL A 174 -8.77 2.57 -4.03
C VAL A 174 -7.75 3.61 -3.59
N THR A 175 -6.62 3.16 -3.04
CA THR A 175 -5.50 4.04 -2.74
C THR A 175 -4.62 4.20 -3.98
N PHE A 176 -4.43 5.44 -4.44
CA PHE A 176 -3.51 5.75 -5.53
C PHE A 176 -2.20 6.29 -4.98
N ILE A 177 -1.09 5.64 -5.34
CA ILE A 177 0.26 6.03 -4.94
C ILE A 177 0.88 6.86 -6.07
N TYR A 178 1.23 8.11 -5.76
CA TYR A 178 2.02 8.98 -6.63
C TYR A 178 3.50 8.58 -6.54
N MET A 179 4.26 8.88 -7.59
CA MET A 179 5.67 8.53 -7.66
C MET A 179 6.47 9.61 -8.40
N THR A 180 7.68 9.90 -7.92
CA THR A 180 8.68 10.70 -8.66
C THR A 180 9.38 9.82 -9.71
N GLY A 181 9.99 10.43 -10.73
CA GLY A 181 10.87 9.70 -11.66
C GLY A 181 12.14 9.18 -11.01
N HIS A 182 12.93 8.39 -11.74
CA HIS A 182 14.31 8.07 -11.39
C HIS A 182 15.23 9.27 -11.67
N LEU A 183 16.43 9.31 -11.10
CA LEU A 183 17.45 10.30 -11.38
C LEU A 183 18.20 9.97 -12.68
N ASP A 184 18.56 10.99 -13.44
CA ASP A 184 19.20 10.86 -14.75
C ASP A 184 20.56 11.59 -14.85
N GLY A 185 21.11 12.02 -13.71
CA GLY A 185 22.39 12.73 -13.65
C GLY A 185 22.35 14.19 -14.12
N SER A 186 21.15 14.76 -14.38
CA SER A 186 21.02 16.18 -14.75
C SER A 186 21.20 17.16 -13.57
N GLY A 187 21.34 16.65 -12.35
CA GLY A 187 21.61 17.43 -11.14
C GLY A 187 20.44 18.27 -10.66
N SER A 188 20.70 19.06 -9.61
CA SER A 188 19.72 19.94 -8.95
C SER A 188 19.10 21.01 -9.87
N ASP A 189 19.86 21.53 -10.83
CA ASP A 189 19.35 22.48 -11.83
C ASP A 189 18.62 21.81 -13.00
N GLY A 190 18.69 20.48 -13.10
CA GLY A 190 18.12 19.68 -14.18
C GLY A 190 16.59 19.73 -14.23
N ASN A 191 16.02 19.61 -15.44
CA ASN A 191 14.57 19.59 -15.62
C ASN A 191 13.91 18.46 -14.81
N LEU A 192 14.54 17.28 -14.78
CA LEU A 192 14.06 16.13 -14.02
C LEU A 192 13.86 16.46 -12.54
N HIS A 193 14.88 17.05 -11.90
CA HIS A 193 14.81 17.43 -10.48
C HIS A 193 13.64 18.41 -10.24
N GLN A 194 13.50 19.42 -11.10
CA GLN A 194 12.41 20.39 -11.00
C GLN A 194 11.02 19.75 -11.21
N ARG A 195 10.89 18.76 -12.10
CA ARG A 195 9.63 18.01 -12.31
C ARG A 195 9.32 17.10 -11.11
N ASN A 196 10.32 16.46 -10.52
CA ASN A 196 10.16 15.69 -9.28
C ASN A 196 9.73 16.60 -8.12
N GLU A 197 10.32 17.79 -7.98
CA GLU A 197 9.86 18.76 -6.98
C GLU A 197 8.41 19.22 -7.22
N GLN A 198 7.98 19.36 -8.48
CA GLN A 198 6.57 19.64 -8.78
C GLN A 198 5.63 18.53 -8.26
N ILE A 199 5.99 17.25 -8.47
CA ILE A 199 5.22 16.10 -7.95
C ILE A 199 5.22 16.10 -6.42
N ARG A 200 6.38 16.28 -5.79
CA ARG A 200 6.53 16.34 -4.33
C ARG A 200 5.70 17.46 -3.71
N GLN A 201 5.75 18.66 -4.28
CA GLN A 201 4.96 19.81 -3.83
C GLN A 201 3.47 19.53 -3.92
N TYR A 202 2.99 18.96 -5.03
CA TYR A 202 1.59 18.59 -5.18
C TYR A 202 1.16 17.59 -4.11
N CYS A 203 1.97 16.56 -3.85
CA CYS A 203 1.65 15.54 -2.85
C CYS A 203 1.61 16.12 -1.43
N ARG A 204 2.56 17.00 -1.07
CA ARG A 204 2.60 17.68 0.23
C ARG A 204 1.38 18.57 0.44
N ILE A 205 1.02 19.38 -0.57
CA ILE A 205 -0.11 20.33 -0.48
C ILE A 205 -1.45 19.61 -0.39
N ASN A 206 -1.60 18.50 -1.11
CA ASN A 206 -2.88 17.79 -1.24
C ASN A 206 -2.96 16.50 -0.40
N ASN A 207 -2.06 16.33 0.57
CA ASN A 207 -2.00 15.17 1.47
C ASN A 207 -1.98 13.81 0.74
N LYS A 208 -1.28 13.72 -0.39
CA LYS A 208 -1.22 12.49 -1.18
C LYS A 208 -0.27 11.45 -0.58
N VAL A 209 -0.40 10.21 -1.06
CA VAL A 209 0.58 9.15 -0.82
C VAL A 209 1.64 9.23 -1.92
N LEU A 210 2.91 9.41 -1.56
CA LEU A 210 4.04 9.54 -2.47
C LEU A 210 5.11 8.49 -2.15
N PHE A 211 5.49 7.71 -3.16
CA PHE A 211 6.72 6.95 -3.18
C PHE A 211 7.82 7.78 -3.88
N ASP A 212 8.73 8.34 -3.10
CA ASP A 212 9.76 9.28 -3.59
C ASP A 212 10.98 8.52 -4.11
N PHE A 213 10.80 7.89 -5.27
CA PHE A 213 11.81 7.09 -5.95
C PHE A 213 13.14 7.83 -6.15
N ALA A 214 13.10 9.10 -6.56
CA ALA A 214 14.29 9.90 -6.81
C ALA A 214 15.01 10.27 -5.51
N ASP A 215 14.28 10.49 -4.42
CA ASP A 215 14.90 10.80 -3.14
C ASP A 215 15.63 9.57 -2.56
N ILE A 216 15.05 8.37 -2.70
CA ILE A 216 15.72 7.11 -2.31
C ILE A 216 17.05 6.93 -3.08
N GLU A 217 17.13 7.35 -4.34
CA GLU A 217 18.36 7.29 -5.13
C GLU A 217 19.39 8.37 -4.76
N THR A 218 18.91 9.49 -4.22
CA THR A 218 19.72 10.68 -3.94
C THR A 218 20.68 10.44 -2.78
N TRP A 219 20.29 9.64 -1.79
CA TRP A 219 21.00 9.55 -0.52
C TRP A 219 21.57 8.16 -0.27
N ASP A 220 22.84 8.11 0.14
CA ASP A 220 23.37 6.89 0.74
C ASP A 220 22.95 6.76 2.22
N PRO A 221 23.09 5.56 2.83
CA PRO A 221 22.70 5.38 4.23
C PRO A 221 23.58 6.13 5.25
N ALA A 222 24.68 6.75 4.84
CA ALA A 222 25.47 7.65 5.69
C ALA A 222 24.97 9.11 5.61
N GLY A 223 23.96 9.39 4.79
CA GLY A 223 23.40 10.72 4.61
C GLY A 223 24.24 11.60 3.68
N ILE A 224 25.03 11.01 2.78
CA ILE A 224 25.70 11.76 1.71
C ILE A 224 24.72 11.90 0.54
N ASN A 225 24.58 13.13 0.06
CA ASN A 225 23.77 13.45 -1.10
C ASN A 225 24.59 13.26 -2.39
N HIS A 226 24.03 12.54 -3.34
CA HIS A 226 24.62 12.23 -4.65
C HIS A 226 23.85 12.85 -5.82
N LEU A 227 22.88 13.75 -5.59
CA LEU A 227 21.99 14.31 -6.61
C LEU A 227 22.72 14.85 -7.86
N ASP A 228 23.87 15.48 -7.65
CA ASP A 228 24.68 16.08 -8.71
C ASP A 228 25.71 15.11 -9.33
N ASP A 229 25.67 13.82 -9.00
CA ASP A 229 26.45 12.77 -9.68
C ASP A 229 25.85 12.51 -11.08
N PRO A 230 26.61 12.75 -12.17
CA PRO A 230 26.12 12.53 -13.54
C PRO A 230 25.83 11.06 -13.87
N GLU A 231 26.29 10.12 -13.06
CA GLU A 231 26.11 8.67 -13.24
C GLU A 231 25.14 8.07 -12.21
N ILE A 232 24.35 8.91 -11.53
CA ILE A 232 23.50 8.48 -10.41
C ILE A 232 22.44 7.43 -10.77
N ASP A 233 21.94 7.38 -12.01
CA ASP A 233 20.99 6.35 -12.46
C ASP A 233 21.59 4.94 -12.24
N ARG A 234 22.90 4.81 -12.47
CA ARG A 234 23.68 3.57 -12.29
C ARG A 234 24.01 3.29 -10.83
N CYS A 235 23.80 4.24 -9.94
CA CYS A 235 24.24 4.23 -8.55
C CYS A 235 25.72 3.85 -8.40
N LEU A 236 26.64 4.65 -8.95
CA LEU A 236 28.07 4.31 -8.85
C LEU A 236 28.58 4.31 -7.40
N TRP A 237 28.07 5.21 -6.55
CA TRP A 237 28.38 5.23 -5.12
C TRP A 237 27.98 3.92 -4.40
N CYS A 238 26.99 3.17 -4.92
CA CYS A 238 26.62 1.87 -4.36
C CYS A 238 27.78 0.86 -4.40
N PHE A 239 28.69 0.95 -5.38
CA PHE A 239 29.85 0.05 -5.45
C PHE A 239 30.81 0.30 -4.28
N ASP A 240 31.06 1.57 -3.96
CA ASP A 240 31.92 1.95 -2.84
C ASP A 240 31.27 1.58 -1.49
N TRP A 241 29.96 1.80 -1.36
CA TRP A 241 29.19 1.33 -0.20
C TRP A 241 29.35 -0.18 0.00
N CYS A 242 29.07 -0.95 -1.05
CA CYS A 242 29.14 -2.40 -1.01
C CYS A 242 30.56 -2.99 -0.96
N ALA A 243 31.60 -2.18 -1.15
CA ALA A 243 32.98 -2.59 -0.95
C ALA A 243 33.34 -2.74 0.54
N THR A 244 32.48 -2.27 1.45
CA THR A 244 32.64 -2.43 2.89
C THR A 244 31.49 -3.20 3.53
N SER A 245 31.74 -3.83 4.68
CA SER A 245 30.71 -4.58 5.40
C SER A 245 29.83 -3.64 6.23
N HIS A 246 28.53 -3.72 6.03
CA HIS A 246 27.51 -3.00 6.78
C HIS A 246 26.55 -3.98 7.45
N SER A 247 25.94 -3.59 8.56
CA SER A 247 24.86 -4.37 9.17
C SER A 247 23.54 -4.18 8.40
N GLU A 248 22.63 -5.14 8.52
CA GLU A 248 21.24 -4.91 8.09
C GLU A 248 20.64 -3.67 8.77
N PRO A 249 19.79 -2.89 8.08
CA PRO A 249 19.18 -3.16 6.77
C PRO A 249 20.05 -2.77 5.54
N TYR A 250 21.27 -2.26 5.76
CA TYR A 250 22.13 -1.65 4.73
C TYR A 250 23.30 -2.53 4.26
N SER A 251 23.30 -3.80 4.65
CA SER A 251 24.27 -4.78 4.13
C SER A 251 24.08 -5.00 2.62
N CYS A 252 25.17 -5.27 1.92
CA CYS A 252 25.16 -5.71 0.52
C CYS A 252 25.30 -7.24 0.39
N ASP A 253 25.21 -7.97 1.50
CA ASP A 253 25.32 -9.42 1.51
C ASP A 253 24.26 -10.06 0.61
N ASN A 254 24.69 -11.04 -0.19
CA ASN A 254 23.84 -11.82 -1.11
C ASN A 254 23.14 -10.98 -2.21
N LEU A 255 23.56 -9.74 -2.43
CA LEU A 255 23.13 -9.03 -3.64
C LEU A 255 23.68 -9.75 -4.89
N PRO A 256 22.85 -9.97 -5.91
CA PRO A 256 23.30 -10.47 -7.20
C PRO A 256 24.41 -9.55 -7.73
N ALA A 257 25.43 -10.15 -8.32
CA ALA A 257 26.53 -9.42 -8.94
C ALA A 257 26.13 -8.66 -10.22
N ALA A 258 24.84 -8.39 -10.43
CA ALA A 258 24.33 -7.83 -11.67
C ALA A 258 24.33 -6.30 -11.64
N TYR A 259 25.15 -5.74 -12.51
CA TYR A 259 24.99 -4.41 -13.10
C TYR A 259 24.27 -4.58 -14.45
N ASP A 260 23.50 -3.57 -14.87
CA ASP A 260 22.94 -3.42 -16.23
C ASP A 260 22.06 -4.58 -16.72
N GLY A 261 20.82 -4.64 -16.20
CA GLY A 261 19.73 -5.41 -16.82
C GLY A 261 19.60 -6.88 -16.41
N GLY A 262 20.49 -7.40 -15.55
CA GLY A 262 20.38 -8.78 -15.06
C GLY A 262 19.33 -8.98 -13.95
N TYR A 263 19.25 -8.04 -13.00
CA TYR A 263 18.33 -8.15 -11.84
C TYR A 263 17.77 -6.78 -11.43
N CYS A 264 18.60 -5.74 -11.36
CA CYS A 264 18.18 -4.36 -11.17
C CYS A 264 18.36 -3.62 -12.50
N ALA A 265 17.27 -3.09 -13.07
CA ALA A 265 17.34 -2.40 -14.36
C ALA A 265 18.09 -1.07 -14.21
N HIS A 266 19.08 -0.82 -15.06
CA HIS A 266 19.84 0.44 -15.16
C HIS A 266 20.63 0.89 -13.92
N SER A 267 20.51 0.18 -12.79
CA SER A 267 21.06 0.59 -11.50
C SER A 267 21.76 -0.55 -10.76
N HIS A 268 22.53 -0.21 -9.73
CA HIS A 268 23.13 -1.19 -8.83
C HIS A 268 22.06 -1.88 -7.96
N CYS A 269 22.23 -3.18 -7.70
CA CYS A 269 21.29 -4.01 -6.93
C CYS A 269 20.96 -3.47 -5.53
N PHE A 270 21.90 -2.77 -4.89
CA PHE A 270 21.68 -2.12 -3.59
C PHE A 270 20.59 -1.04 -3.66
N ASN A 271 20.53 -0.27 -4.74
CA ASN A 271 19.52 0.76 -4.94
C ASN A 271 18.12 0.13 -5.10
N CYS A 272 18.02 -0.98 -5.84
CA CYS A 272 16.80 -1.79 -5.88
C CYS A 272 16.41 -2.30 -4.48
N LYS A 273 17.36 -2.84 -3.69
CA LYS A 273 17.12 -3.32 -2.32
C LYS A 273 16.48 -2.21 -1.48
N MET A 274 17.06 -1.01 -1.48
CA MET A 274 16.54 0.16 -0.75
C MET A 274 15.10 0.50 -1.15
N LYS A 275 14.78 0.49 -2.45
CA LYS A 275 13.42 0.72 -2.96
C LYS A 275 12.42 -0.35 -2.53
N GLY A 276 12.83 -1.62 -2.56
CA GLY A 276 12.00 -2.72 -2.06
C GLY A 276 11.70 -2.60 -0.56
N GLN A 277 12.69 -2.19 0.23
CA GLN A 277 12.51 -1.94 1.66
C GLN A 277 11.55 -0.78 1.91
N ALA A 278 11.76 0.33 1.20
CA ALA A 278 10.87 1.50 1.26
C ALA A 278 9.45 1.16 0.84
N PHE A 279 9.26 0.28 -0.14
CA PHE A 279 7.92 -0.12 -0.55
C PHE A 279 7.19 -0.93 0.52
N TRP A 280 7.87 -1.85 1.21
CA TRP A 280 7.29 -2.53 2.38
C TRP A 280 6.95 -1.54 3.50
N TRP A 281 7.79 -0.52 3.71
CA TRP A 281 7.52 0.55 4.66
C TRP A 281 6.26 1.34 4.28
N LEU A 282 6.14 1.73 3.00
CA LEU A 282 4.96 2.41 2.46
C LEU A 282 3.69 1.62 2.76
N LEU A 283 3.69 0.33 2.45
CA LEU A 283 2.55 -0.53 2.67
C LEU A 283 2.24 -0.68 4.18
N ALA A 284 3.25 -0.85 5.03
CA ALA A 284 3.03 -0.93 6.47
C ALA A 284 2.41 0.36 7.03
N ARG A 285 2.87 1.55 6.57
CA ARG A 285 2.28 2.84 6.95
C ARG A 285 0.84 2.98 6.45
N LEU A 286 0.53 2.48 5.25
CA LEU A 286 -0.85 2.42 4.75
C LEU A 286 -1.74 1.47 5.58
N ALA A 287 -1.19 0.37 6.07
CA ALA A 287 -1.90 -0.59 6.91
C ALA A 287 -2.24 -0.02 8.30
N GLY A 288 -1.63 1.10 8.70
CA GLY A 288 -1.87 1.77 9.99
C GLY A 288 -0.69 1.70 10.95
N TRP A 289 0.48 1.23 10.51
CA TRP A 289 1.69 1.31 11.31
C TRP A 289 2.06 2.78 11.55
N ASP A 290 2.22 3.11 12.82
CA ASP A 290 2.74 4.39 13.28
C ASP A 290 4.13 4.20 13.91
N GLU A 291 5.10 4.96 13.43
CA GLU A 291 6.51 4.87 13.82
C GLU A 291 6.74 5.33 15.26
N SER A 292 5.87 6.20 15.80
CA SER A 292 5.95 6.68 17.18
C SER A 292 5.52 5.67 18.24
N GLY A 293 5.17 4.43 17.87
CA GLY A 293 4.74 3.38 18.80
C GLY A 293 3.33 3.58 19.37
N SER A 294 2.63 4.64 18.96
CA SER A 294 1.19 4.79 19.14
C SER A 294 0.48 3.88 18.15
N VAL A 295 0.25 2.62 18.51
CA VAL A 295 -0.68 1.77 17.76
C VAL A 295 -2.03 2.50 17.73
N PRO A 296 -2.53 2.96 16.56
CA PRO A 296 -3.92 3.38 16.48
C PRO A 296 -4.72 2.13 16.83
N THR A 297 -5.49 2.18 17.92
CA THR A 297 -6.39 1.09 18.28
C THR A 297 -7.28 0.85 17.05
N PRO A 298 -7.38 -0.39 16.54
CA PRO A 298 -8.27 -0.68 15.42
C PRO A 298 -9.64 -0.13 15.78
N THR A 299 -10.20 0.73 14.93
CA THR A 299 -11.57 1.22 15.06
C THR A 299 -12.47 -0.01 15.21
N SER A 300 -12.92 -0.25 16.43
CA SER A 300 -13.83 -1.34 16.74
C SER A 300 -15.12 -1.11 15.96
N VAL A 301 -15.52 -2.13 15.19
CA VAL A 301 -16.83 -2.23 14.57
C VAL A 301 -17.90 -1.93 15.65
N PRO A 302 -18.90 -1.07 15.39
CA PRO A 302 -19.98 -0.83 16.35
C PRO A 302 -20.66 -2.15 16.71
N SER A 303 -20.50 -2.58 17.96
CA SER A 303 -21.12 -3.78 18.49
C SER A 303 -22.55 -3.47 18.94
N ASP A 304 -23.44 -3.29 17.98
CA ASP A 304 -24.84 -3.63 18.19
C ASP A 304 -25.05 -5.04 17.61
N ILE A 305 -25.66 -5.91 18.43
CA ILE A 305 -26.08 -7.29 18.13
C ILE A 305 -25.03 -8.38 18.49
N MET A 306 -24.91 -8.70 19.78
CA MET A 306 -25.52 -9.92 20.36
C MET A 306 -25.07 -10.11 21.82
N THR A 307 -25.98 -9.72 22.68
CA THR A 307 -26.16 -10.13 24.07
C THR A 307 -26.09 -11.66 24.23
N ILE A 308 -25.70 -12.12 25.43
CA ILE A 308 -25.80 -13.49 26.01
C ILE A 308 -24.51 -14.32 25.75
N LEU A 309 -23.50 -14.34 26.63
CA LEU A 309 -23.53 -14.89 27.99
C LEU A 309 -22.37 -14.42 28.89
N SER A 310 -22.74 -14.28 30.16
CA SER A 310 -21.95 -14.54 31.37
C SER A 310 -21.04 -13.44 31.94
N ASN A 311 -21.68 -12.70 32.86
CA ASN A 311 -21.23 -12.53 34.24
C ASN A 311 -20.02 -11.64 34.47
N TYR A 312 -20.26 -10.35 34.67
CA TYR A 312 -20.09 -9.71 35.97
C TYR A 312 -21.09 -8.55 36.11
N ALA A 313 -22.20 -8.83 36.81
CA ALA A 313 -22.70 -8.09 37.97
C ALA A 313 -22.03 -6.73 38.29
N LEU A 314 -22.70 -5.59 38.55
CA LEU A 314 -24.12 -5.25 38.72
C LEU A 314 -24.28 -3.73 38.55
N PHE A 315 -25.37 -3.28 37.92
CA PHE A 315 -26.01 -1.99 38.25
C PHE A 315 -27.44 -2.36 38.63
N GLN A 316 -27.81 -2.26 39.91
CA GLN A 316 -29.16 -2.56 40.39
C GLN A 316 -30.02 -1.30 40.22
N PRO A 317 -31.12 -1.33 39.44
CA PRO A 317 -32.00 -0.17 39.32
C PRO A 317 -32.60 0.18 40.68
N GLY A 318 -32.30 1.40 41.16
CA GLY A 318 -32.68 1.88 42.50
C GLY A 318 -31.49 2.11 43.43
N ASP A 319 -30.29 1.69 43.05
CA ASP A 319 -29.03 2.04 43.70
C ASP A 319 -28.52 3.35 43.07
N PHE A 320 -28.96 4.48 43.63
CA PHE A 320 -28.66 5.81 43.10
C PHE A 320 -27.28 6.32 43.56
N ASN A 321 -26.71 5.74 44.60
CA ASN A 321 -25.37 6.10 45.08
C ASN A 321 -24.25 5.15 44.58
N ASN A 322 -24.62 4.08 43.88
CA ASN A 322 -23.73 3.09 43.27
C ASN A 322 -22.84 2.35 44.28
N ASP A 323 -23.38 2.06 45.47
CA ASP A 323 -22.69 1.32 46.53
C ASP A 323 -22.92 -0.20 46.48
N GLY A 324 -23.78 -0.66 45.57
CA GLY A 324 -24.12 -2.07 45.37
C GLY A 324 -25.33 -2.54 46.19
N HIS A 325 -26.02 -1.66 46.93
CA HIS A 325 -27.15 -2.02 47.81
C HIS A 325 -28.32 -1.02 47.74
N VAL A 326 -29.50 -1.45 47.25
CA VAL A 326 -30.73 -0.62 47.30
C VAL A 326 -31.26 -0.51 48.74
N ASN A 327 -31.11 0.66 49.37
CA ASN A 327 -31.49 0.92 50.77
C ASN A 327 -32.05 2.35 50.99
N GLY A 328 -32.30 2.72 52.25
CA GLY A 328 -32.92 4.03 52.58
C GLY A 328 -32.10 5.26 52.18
N LEU A 329 -30.81 5.10 51.87
CA LEU A 329 -29.93 6.16 51.41
C LEU A 329 -30.20 6.56 49.95
N ASP A 330 -30.74 5.64 49.13
CA ASP A 330 -31.07 5.88 47.72
C ASP A 330 -32.28 6.80 47.54
N PHE A 331 -33.14 6.92 48.54
CA PHE A 331 -34.30 7.80 48.52
C PHE A 331 -33.99 9.24 49.00
N ALA A 332 -32.81 9.49 49.55
CA ALA A 332 -32.44 10.79 50.12
C ALA A 332 -31.84 11.79 49.10
N THR A 333 -31.53 11.35 47.87
CA THR A 333 -30.91 12.19 46.81
C THR A 333 -31.91 12.81 45.84
N ARG A 334 -33.22 12.77 46.16
CA ARG A 334 -34.26 13.56 45.49
C ARG A 334 -34.94 14.56 46.43
N LEU A 335 -34.17 15.54 46.90
CA LEU A 335 -34.64 16.90 47.22
C LEU A 335 -33.63 17.92 46.73
#